data_AF-A0A5B9ELZ4-F1
#
_entry.id   AF-A0A5B9ELZ4-F1
#
_cell.length_a   1.000
_cell.length_b   1.000
_cell.length_c   1.000
_cell.angle_alpha   90.00
_cell.angle_beta   90.00
_cell.angle_gamma   90.00
#
_symmetry.space_group_name_H-M   'P 1'
#
loop_
_entity.id
_entity.type
_entity.pdbx_description
1 polymer ?
#
loop_
_entity_poly.entity_id
_entity_poly.type
_entity_poly.pdbx_seq_one_letter_code
_entity_poly.pdbx_strand_id
1 'polypeptide(L)' 'MIENVVTAPTHRLRGLGRRAMQAALDHAWAQRAYKVMLLTGQKRGARGFYESVGFSCDDKFGMAIRRATAR' A
#
# COMPACT_ATOMS: atom_id res chain seq x y z
N MET A 1 0.62 5.19 8.81
CA MET A 1 -0.29 4.41 7.92
C MET A 1 -0.15 4.97 6.52
N ILE A 2 -0.25 4.14 5.49
CA ILE A 2 -0.28 4.59 4.09
C ILE A 2 -1.69 4.39 3.57
N GLU A 3 -2.33 5.48 3.13
CA GLU A 3 -3.73 5.46 2.67
C GLU A 3 -3.84 5.26 1.16
N ASN A 4 -3.12 6.08 0.38
CA ASN A 4 -3.21 6.07 -1.07
C ASN A 4 -1.82 6.13 -1.69
N VAL A 5 -1.58 5.20 -2.63
CA VAL A 5 -0.39 5.20 -3.48
C VAL A 5 -0.88 5.24 -4.91
N VAL A 6 -0.56 6.33 -5.60
CA VAL A 6 -1.00 6.56 -6.98
C VAL A 6 0.21 6.87 -7.84
N THR A 7 0.34 6.13 -8.93
CA THR A 7 1.25 6.48 -10.02
C THR A 7 0.43 6.77 -11.27
N ALA A 8 0.66 7.93 -11.87
CA ALA A 8 0.01 8.34 -13.10
C ALA A 8 0.15 7.25 -14.18
N PRO A 9 -0.90 6.91 -14.95
CA PRO A 9 -0.88 5.79 -15.89
C PRO A 9 0.32 5.77 -16.84
N THR A 10 0.66 6.94 -17.40
CA THR A 10 1.80 7.14 -18.32
C THR A 10 3.18 6.95 -17.69
N HIS A 11 3.24 6.86 -16.36
CA HIS A 11 4.46 6.76 -15.57
C HIS A 11 4.59 5.42 -14.82
N ARG A 12 3.65 4.49 -15.00
CA ARG A 12 3.69 3.16 -14.38
C ARG A 12 4.79 2.29 -14.99
N LEU A 13 5.15 1.21 -14.28
CA LEU A 13 6.18 0.22 -14.68
C LEU A 13 7.61 0.80 -14.83
N ARG A 14 7.86 2.00 -14.32
CA ARG A 14 9.19 2.65 -14.30
C ARG A 14 9.87 2.62 -12.91
N GLY A 15 9.36 1.80 -12.00
CA GLY A 15 9.87 1.71 -10.62
C GLY A 15 9.55 2.90 -9.71
N LEU A 16 8.83 3.93 -10.19
CA LEU A 16 8.51 5.14 -9.41
C LEU A 16 7.73 4.84 -8.14
N GLY A 17 6.69 4.01 -8.21
CA GLY A 17 5.91 3.61 -7.03
C GLY A 17 6.77 2.88 -5.99
N ARG A 18 7.69 2.01 -6.42
CA ARG A 18 8.64 1.32 -5.53
C ARG A 18 9.54 2.32 -4.80
N ARG A 19 10.12 3.27 -5.55
CA ARG A 19 11.00 4.31 -4.98
C ARG A 19 10.27 5.17 -3.97
N ALA A 20 9.05 5.60 -4.28
CA ALA A 20 8.22 6.37 -3.36
C ALA A 20 7.89 5.59 -2.07
N MET A 21 7.50 4.31 -2.21
CA MET A 21 7.24 3.45 -1.06
C MET A 21 8.50 3.23 -0.20
N GLN A 22 9.65 2.98 -0.81
CA GLN A 22 10.90 2.80 -0.07
C GLN A 22 11.25 4.05 0.73
N ALA A 23 11.18 5.23 0.11
CA ALA A 23 11.44 6.48 0.80
C ALA A 23 10.48 6.71 1.99
N ALA A 24 9.20 6.37 1.85
CA ALA A 24 8.24 6.46 2.94
C ALA A 24 8.54 5.48 4.08
N LEU A 25 8.95 4.24 3.75
CA LEU A 25 9.37 3.24 4.74
C LEU A 25 10.63 3.70 5.47
N ASP A 26 11.68 4.10 4.74
CA ASP A 26 12.94 4.57 5.31
C ASP A 26 12.71 5.73 6.26
N HIS A 27 11.86 6.69 5.88
CA HIS A 27 11.47 7.80 6.74
C HIS A 27 10.75 7.32 8.01
N ALA A 28 9.78 6.42 7.89
CA ALA A 28 9.06 5.88 9.05
C ALA A 28 10.00 5.17 10.02
N TRP A 29 10.93 4.36 9.53
CA TRP A 29 11.93 3.67 10.36
C TRP A 29 12.92 4.62 11.02
N ALA A 30 13.37 5.66 10.31
CA ALA A 30 14.20 6.72 10.89
C ALA A 30 13.50 7.42 12.06
N GLN A 31 12.17 7.56 12.00
CA GLN A 31 11.34 8.10 13.08
C GLN A 31 10.97 7.06 14.15
N ARG A 32 11.61 5.87 14.14
CA ARG A 32 11.34 4.76 15.06
C ARG A 32 9.87 4.32 15.05
N ALA A 33 9.19 4.44 13.92
CA ALA A 33 7.86 3.86 13.78
C ALA A 33 7.94 2.35 14.02
N TYR A 34 7.05 1.83 14.86
CA TYR A 34 7.00 0.39 15.14
C TYR A 34 6.53 -0.43 13.93
N LYS A 35 5.59 0.10 13.15
CA LYS A 35 5.05 -0.57 11.96
C LYS A 35 4.48 0.41 10.94
N VAL A 36 4.48 0.01 9.67
CA VAL A 36 3.76 0.67 8.58
C VAL A 36 2.71 -0.31 8.04
N MET A 37 1.51 0.19 7.79
CA MET A 37 0.36 -0.63 7.41
C MET A 37 -0.49 0.10 6.37
N LEU A 38 -1.16 -0.69 5.52
CA LEU A 38 -2.08 -0.25 4.47
C LEU A 38 -3.18 -1.28 4.27
N LEU A 39 -4.27 -0.86 3.61
CA LEU A 39 -5.32 -1.74 3.10
C LEU A 39 -5.37 -1.61 1.58
N THR A 40 -5.40 -2.74 0.88
CA THR A 40 -5.52 -2.76 -0.58
C THR A 40 -6.71 -3.61 -1.01
N GLY A 41 -7.45 -3.12 -2.01
CA GLY A 41 -8.57 -3.86 -2.59
C GLY A 41 -8.08 -5.00 -3.49
N GLN A 42 -8.69 -6.19 -3.35
CA GLN A 42 -8.31 -7.35 -4.15
C GLN A 42 -8.50 -7.14 -5.66
N LYS A 43 -9.56 -6.42 -6.06
CA LYS A 43 -9.88 -6.16 -7.48
C LYS A 43 -8.84 -5.33 -8.23
N ARG A 44 -7.94 -4.63 -7.53
CA ARG A 44 -6.95 -3.73 -8.16
C ARG A 44 -5.64 -4.43 -8.54
N GLY A 45 -5.44 -5.69 -8.15
CA GLY A 45 -4.21 -6.43 -8.45
C GLY A 45 -2.93 -5.84 -7.83
N ALA A 46 -3.05 -4.90 -6.89
CA ALA A 46 -1.90 -4.21 -6.30
C ALA A 46 -1.15 -5.04 -5.24
N ARG A 47 -1.63 -6.25 -4.91
CA ARG A 47 -1.03 -7.13 -3.90
C ARG A 47 0.44 -7.41 -4.20
N GLY A 48 0.76 -7.90 -5.40
CA GLY A 48 2.14 -8.20 -5.78
C GLY A 48 3.07 -6.98 -5.75
N PHE A 49 2.54 -5.78 -6.00
CA PHE A 49 3.32 -4.55 -5.84
C PHE A 49 3.72 -4.33 -4.37
N TYR A 50 2.77 -4.44 -3.43
CA TYR A 50 3.05 -4.25 -2.00
C TYR A 50 3.91 -5.35 -1.40
N GLU A 51 3.69 -6.62 -1.79
CA GLU A 51 4.57 -7.74 -1.41
C GLU A 51 6.00 -7.51 -1.87
N SER A 52 6.17 -6.98 -3.09
CA SER A 52 7.50 -6.70 -3.62
C SER A 52 8.28 -5.61 -2.86
N VAL A 53 7.63 -4.81 -2.00
CA VAL A 53 8.26 -3.81 -1.12
C VAL A 53 8.22 -4.21 0.36
N GLY A 54 7.93 -5.49 0.66
CA GLY A 54 8.09 -6.08 1.99
C GLY A 54 6.83 -6.14 2.85
N PHE A 55 5.64 -5.84 2.32
CA PHE A 55 4.39 -6.04 3.05
C PHE A 55 3.94 -7.50 3.00
N SER A 56 3.44 -8.04 4.11
CA SER A 56 2.72 -9.32 4.18
C SER A 56 1.27 -9.09 4.62
N CYS A 57 0.38 -9.98 4.21
CA CYS A 57 -1.02 -10.05 4.69
C CYS A 57 -1.30 -11.28 5.57
N ASP A 58 -0.27 -12.01 5.98
CA ASP A 58 -0.44 -13.29 6.67
C ASP A 58 -0.68 -13.12 8.17
N ASP A 59 -0.18 -12.02 8.74
CA ASP A 59 -0.27 -11.77 10.19
C ASP A 59 -1.60 -11.15 10.64
N LYS A 60 -2.31 -10.45 9.74
CA LYS A 60 -3.49 -9.62 10.07
C LYS A 60 -4.52 -9.57 8.94
N PHE A 61 -5.80 -9.66 9.31
CA PHE A 61 -6.93 -9.43 8.41
C PHE A 61 -7.25 -7.94 8.26
N GLY A 62 -7.49 -7.51 7.02
CA GLY A 62 -8.11 -6.22 6.72
C GLY A 62 -9.63 -6.34 6.77
N MET A 63 -10.30 -5.51 7.57
CA MET A 63 -11.76 -5.52 7.72
C MET A 63 -12.36 -4.18 7.28
N ALA A 64 -13.54 -4.22 6.66
CA ALA A 64 -14.27 -3.02 6.25
C ALA A 64 -15.78 -3.25 6.34
N ILE A 65 -16.52 -2.27 6.86
CA ILE A 65 -17.97 -2.18 6.78
C ILE A 65 -18.35 -1.07 5.80
N ARG A 66 -19.34 -1.32 4.93
CA ARG A 66 -19.84 -0.32 3.98
C ARG A 66 -21.35 -0.20 4.14
N ARG A 67 -21.86 1.04 4.08
CA ARG A 67 -23.29 1.24 3.83
C ARG A 67 -23.58 0.83 2.40
N ALA A 68 -24.71 0.18 2.16
CA ALA A 68 -25.15 -0.11 0.80
C ALA A 68 -25.25 1.22 0.06
N THR A 69 -24.43 1.42 -0.97
CA THR A 69 -24.60 2.54 -1.88
C THR A 69 -25.91 2.28 -2.61
N ALA A 70 -26.90 3.18 -2.48
CA ALA A 70 -28.06 3.17 -3.36
C ALA A 70 -27.53 3.17 -4.80
N ARG A 71 -27.92 2.16 -5.56
CA ARG A 71 -27.48 1.95 -6.95
C ARG A 71 -28.09 2.99 -7.86
#